data_AF-A0A9N8V675-F1
#
_entry.id   AF-A0A9N8V675-F1
#
_cell.length_a   1.000
_cell.length_b   1.000
_cell.length_c   1.000
_cell.angle_alpha   90.00
_cell.angle_beta   90.00
_cell.angle_gamma   90.00
#
_symmetry.space_group_name_H-M   'P 1'
#
loop_
_entity.id
_entity.type
_entity.pdbx_description
1 polymer ?
#
loop_
_entity_poly.entity_id
_entity_poly.type
_entity_poly.pdbx_seq_one_letter_code
_entity_poly.pdbx_strand_id
1 'polypeptide(L)'
;MFRLRSFDNESSIVNIKDNESSIVNTKDNESSIVNAKDNESSTVNIKGNEERTRHQKTSVTTKESVTVESNYLSSFLKTDPYDYPIPRRAHMECQSYHEKNNVTFDQLWSYPPTKVLVGIFTTANTFERRQLLRTLYKAAQTELKDDWVDFKFIIGRPKPDQDSPLLQLKLKVEQAAFKDVVMLDIVENLNEGKIYEYFRWAGLTYNENNTVEQYDYIAKADDDAYVHFQNLALNLRPLSREKLYYGYYIPVHEKFGFMTGMLEVLSIDHVRWVSTADIPEKSIIGPEDAMVAQWLELGGWKFVNWIHENCLLYEDPRSNANPWCWRPWASPHTIVFHGMKVDWKWDAKDNTTVILTNSINNEDGNEK
;
A
#
# COMPACT_ATOMS: atom_id res chain seq x y z
N MET A 1 45.17 -8.95 -11.60
CA MET A 1 45.50 -9.78 -10.41
C MET A 1 45.60 -8.89 -9.19
N PHE A 2 44.44 -8.45 -8.69
CA PHE A 2 44.36 -7.71 -7.43
C PHE A 2 44.38 -8.68 -6.24
N ARG A 3 45.18 -8.35 -5.22
CA ARG A 3 45.23 -9.05 -3.92
C ARG A 3 44.65 -8.13 -2.85
N LEU A 4 43.45 -8.43 -2.39
CA LEU A 4 42.86 -7.78 -1.21
C LEU A 4 43.14 -8.64 0.03
N ARG A 5 43.64 -8.01 1.10
CA ARG A 5 43.70 -8.60 2.45
C ARG A 5 42.78 -7.80 3.34
N SER A 6 41.76 -8.45 3.88
CA SER A 6 40.98 -7.91 4.99
C SER A 6 41.79 -8.06 6.28
N PHE A 7 41.92 -6.97 7.02
CA PHE A 7 42.36 -6.96 8.40
C PHE A 7 41.27 -6.21 9.16
N ASP A 8 40.15 -6.87 9.47
CA ASP A 8 39.28 -6.57 10.62
C ASP A 8 38.12 -7.60 10.69
N ASN A 9 37.68 -7.94 11.90
CA ASN A 9 36.68 -8.96 12.25
C ASN A 9 35.24 -8.54 11.88
N GLU A 10 34.95 -8.31 10.59
CA GLU A 10 33.58 -8.22 10.08
C GLU A 10 33.38 -9.13 8.86
N SER A 11 32.21 -9.78 8.82
CA SER A 11 31.77 -10.62 7.70
C SER A 11 31.87 -9.85 6.38
N SER A 12 32.79 -10.27 5.51
CA SER A 12 33.12 -9.53 4.29
C SER A 12 32.36 -10.10 3.09
N ILE A 13 31.53 -9.26 2.45
CA ILE A 13 30.88 -9.58 1.17
C ILE A 13 31.79 -9.04 0.06
N VAL A 14 32.26 -9.93 -0.83
CA VAL A 14 33.13 -9.55 -1.95
C VAL A 14 32.38 -9.74 -3.27
N ASN A 15 32.13 -8.63 -3.97
CA ASN A 15 31.51 -8.61 -5.29
C ASN A 15 32.60 -8.38 -6.36
N ILE A 16 32.82 -9.37 -7.22
CA ILE A 16 33.80 -9.29 -8.32
C ILE A 16 33.06 -8.80 -9.57
N LYS A 17 33.55 -7.71 -10.19
CA LYS A 17 33.05 -7.22 -11.48
C LYS A 17 34.06 -7.53 -12.58
N ASP A 18 33.56 -8.15 -13.63
CA ASP A 18 34.06 -8.41 -14.99
C ASP A 18 35.59 -8.59 -15.22
N ASN A 19 35.92 -9.78 -15.76
CA ASN A 19 37.18 -10.16 -16.42
C ASN A 19 38.47 -10.28 -15.57
N GLU A 20 38.37 -10.52 -14.26
CA GLU A 20 39.55 -10.82 -13.43
C GLU A 20 39.45 -12.11 -12.60
N SER A 21 40.41 -13.02 -12.82
CA SER A 21 40.68 -14.14 -11.93
C SER A 21 41.16 -13.65 -10.55
N SER A 22 40.50 -14.11 -9.50
CA SER A 22 40.72 -13.63 -8.13
C SER A 22 40.80 -14.80 -7.13
N ILE A 23 41.74 -14.69 -6.18
CA ILE A 23 41.98 -15.70 -5.14
C ILE A 23 41.65 -15.05 -3.79
N VAL A 24 40.68 -15.62 -3.08
CA VAL A 24 40.24 -15.15 -1.75
C VAL A 24 40.80 -16.09 -0.68
N ASN A 25 41.48 -15.52 0.32
CA ASN A 25 42.00 -16.26 1.48
C ASN A 25 41.30 -15.77 2.75
N THR A 26 40.66 -16.68 3.48
CA THR A 26 39.98 -16.38 4.76
C THR A 26 40.70 -17.07 5.92
N LYS A 27 40.52 -16.54 7.14
CA LYS A 27 40.96 -17.20 8.38
C LYS A 27 39.78 -17.90 9.06
N ASP A 28 40.10 -18.90 9.87
CA ASP A 28 39.15 -19.88 10.42
C ASP A 28 37.94 -19.24 11.15
N ASN A 29 36.78 -19.89 10.99
CA ASN A 29 35.47 -19.60 11.62
C ASN A 29 34.66 -18.40 11.12
N GLU A 30 34.93 -17.87 9.92
CA GLU A 30 34.04 -16.88 9.29
C GLU A 30 33.24 -17.48 8.11
N SER A 31 31.93 -17.20 8.08
CA SER A 31 31.07 -17.48 6.92
C SER A 31 31.23 -16.37 5.88
N SER A 32 31.80 -16.70 4.73
CA SER A 32 32.00 -15.76 3.62
C SER A 32 31.11 -16.13 2.43
N ILE A 33 30.47 -15.14 1.81
CA ILE A 33 29.61 -15.30 0.62
C ILE A 33 30.33 -14.65 -0.57
N VAL A 34 30.57 -15.43 -1.62
CA VAL A 34 31.19 -14.98 -2.87
C VAL A 34 30.18 -15.12 -4.00
N ASN A 35 29.83 -14.00 -4.64
CA ASN A 35 28.94 -13.99 -5.80
C ASN A 35 29.76 -13.73 -7.08
N ALA A 36 29.80 -14.72 -7.98
CA ALA A 36 30.37 -14.62 -9.31
C ALA A 36 29.27 -14.86 -10.36
N LYS A 37 29.34 -14.20 -11.53
CA LYS A 37 28.45 -14.46 -12.67
C LYS A 37 28.96 -15.66 -13.49
N ASP A 38 28.03 -16.36 -14.13
CA ASP A 38 28.24 -17.65 -14.81
C ASP A 38 29.38 -17.64 -15.84
N ASN A 39 30.08 -18.78 -15.91
CA ASN A 39 31.19 -19.20 -16.81
C ASN A 39 32.66 -18.97 -16.42
N GLU A 40 33.02 -18.68 -15.16
CA GLU A 40 34.44 -18.61 -14.75
C GLU A 40 34.79 -19.47 -13.51
N SER A 41 35.99 -20.06 -13.50
CA SER A 41 36.46 -20.89 -12.38
C SER A 41 36.98 -20.03 -11.23
N SER A 42 36.33 -20.11 -10.07
CA SER A 42 36.78 -19.49 -8.83
C SER A 42 37.44 -20.54 -7.93
N THR A 43 38.57 -20.22 -7.31
CA THR A 43 39.25 -21.13 -6.35
C THR A 43 39.32 -20.48 -4.97
N VAL A 44 38.78 -21.18 -3.96
CA VAL A 44 38.79 -20.75 -2.55
C VAL A 44 39.74 -21.67 -1.77
N ASN A 45 40.75 -21.10 -1.12
CA ASN A 45 41.69 -21.86 -0.29
C ASN A 45 41.46 -21.56 1.19
N ILE A 46 41.07 -22.59 1.94
CA ILE A 46 40.87 -22.54 3.40
C ILE A 46 42.09 -23.21 4.05
N LYS A 47 42.82 -22.49 4.92
CA LYS A 47 43.96 -23.06 5.66
C LYS A 47 43.50 -23.57 7.03
N GLY A 48 43.13 -24.85 7.11
CA GLY A 48 42.94 -25.54 8.39
C GLY A 48 44.26 -26.08 8.95
N ASN A 49 44.46 -25.90 10.26
CA ASN A 49 45.60 -26.38 11.02
C ASN A 49 45.61 -27.93 11.11
N GLU A 50 46.81 -28.52 11.09
CA GLU A 50 47.07 -29.96 11.09
C GLU A 50 46.55 -30.66 12.37
N GLU A 51 45.87 -31.81 12.22
CA GLU A 51 46.20 -33.11 12.86
C GLU A 51 45.06 -34.15 12.73
N ARG A 52 45.21 -35.12 11.82
CA ARG A 52 45.37 -36.56 12.10
C ARG A 52 45.21 -37.41 10.84
N THR A 53 46.25 -38.17 10.59
CA THR A 53 46.49 -39.10 9.49
C THR A 53 45.47 -40.25 9.42
N ARG A 54 44.94 -40.49 8.22
CA ARG A 54 44.80 -41.86 7.69
C ARG A 54 44.96 -41.85 6.18
N HIS A 55 46.04 -42.47 5.71
CA HIS A 55 46.28 -42.71 4.30
C HIS A 55 45.19 -43.63 3.72
N GLN A 56 44.46 -43.12 2.73
CA GLN A 56 43.92 -43.96 1.67
C GLN A 56 44.25 -43.31 0.33
N LYS A 57 45.20 -43.93 -0.38
CA LYS A 57 45.41 -43.73 -1.81
C LYS A 57 44.15 -44.21 -2.51
N THR A 58 43.40 -43.32 -3.12
CA THR A 58 42.45 -43.66 -4.17
C THR A 58 42.75 -42.81 -5.39
N SER A 59 43.23 -43.51 -6.41
CA SER A 59 43.44 -43.06 -7.78
C SER A 59 42.19 -42.40 -8.35
N VAL A 60 42.39 -41.23 -8.94
CA VAL A 60 41.41 -40.52 -9.76
C VAL A 60 41.10 -41.34 -11.00
N THR A 61 39.90 -41.91 -11.06
CA THR A 61 39.26 -42.37 -12.30
C THR A 61 37.77 -42.48 -12.05
N THR A 62 37.01 -41.46 -12.46
CA THR A 62 35.82 -41.55 -13.34
C THR A 62 35.16 -40.18 -13.41
N LYS A 63 34.87 -39.73 -14.64
CA LYS A 63 33.93 -38.63 -14.90
C LYS A 63 32.55 -39.11 -14.45
N GLU A 64 32.12 -38.72 -13.26
CA GLU A 64 30.69 -38.72 -12.93
C GLU A 64 30.15 -37.33 -13.26
N SER A 65 29.41 -37.26 -14.36
CA SER A 65 28.47 -36.18 -14.61
C SER A 65 27.38 -36.28 -13.55
N VAL A 66 27.49 -35.48 -12.49
CA VAL A 66 26.40 -35.27 -11.55
C VAL A 66 25.33 -34.48 -12.29
N THR A 67 24.32 -35.18 -12.82
CA THR A 67 23.07 -34.54 -13.23
C THR A 67 22.38 -34.06 -11.97
N VAL A 68 22.56 -32.77 -11.64
CA VAL A 68 21.73 -32.09 -10.66
C VAL A 68 20.31 -32.11 -11.22
N GLU A 69 19.41 -32.85 -10.57
CA GLU A 69 18.00 -32.89 -10.95
C GLU A 69 17.47 -31.45 -11.05
N SER A 70 16.91 -31.10 -12.22
CA SER A 70 16.35 -29.77 -12.53
C SER A 70 15.28 -29.30 -11.55
N ASN A 71 14.74 -30.23 -10.75
CA ASN A 71 13.73 -29.97 -9.74
C ASN A 71 14.27 -29.12 -8.58
N TYR A 72 15.55 -29.20 -8.22
CA TYR A 72 16.12 -28.36 -7.16
C TYR A 72 16.26 -26.90 -7.59
N LEU A 73 16.74 -26.64 -8.82
CA LEU A 73 16.89 -25.28 -9.37
C LEU A 73 15.56 -24.57 -9.62
N SER A 74 14.50 -25.31 -9.99
CA SER A 74 13.16 -24.73 -10.19
C SER A 74 12.55 -24.13 -8.91
N SER A 75 12.94 -24.65 -7.74
CA SER A 75 12.46 -24.15 -6.45
C SER A 75 13.11 -22.82 -6.03
N PHE A 76 14.29 -22.50 -6.57
CA PHE A 76 15.01 -21.24 -6.34
C PHE A 76 14.62 -20.11 -7.30
N LEU A 77 13.87 -20.43 -8.36
CA LEU A 77 13.42 -19.48 -9.39
C LEU A 77 11.92 -19.18 -9.30
N LYS A 78 11.34 -19.17 -8.09
CA LYS A 78 10.04 -18.48 -7.92
C LYS A 78 10.33 -16.99 -7.94
N THR A 79 10.11 -16.37 -9.09
CA THR A 79 10.09 -14.91 -9.22
C THR A 79 9.06 -14.36 -8.24
N ASP A 80 9.44 -13.34 -7.47
CA ASP A 80 8.50 -12.65 -6.60
C ASP A 80 7.50 -11.95 -7.54
N PRO A 81 6.17 -12.11 -7.40
CA PRO A 81 5.22 -11.47 -8.31
C PRO A 81 5.36 -9.93 -8.35
N TYR A 82 6.02 -9.35 -7.35
CA TYR A 82 6.33 -7.94 -7.27
C TYR A 82 7.65 -7.54 -7.96
N ASP A 83 8.39 -8.50 -8.51
CA ASP A 83 9.51 -8.24 -9.43
C ASP A 83 9.01 -7.69 -10.78
N TYR A 84 7.71 -7.81 -11.06
CA TYR A 84 7.05 -7.29 -12.26
C TYR A 84 6.23 -6.03 -11.96
N PRO A 85 6.07 -5.12 -12.94
CA PRO A 85 5.14 -4.00 -12.80
C PRO A 85 3.70 -4.47 -12.63
N ILE A 86 2.86 -3.61 -12.05
CA ILE A 86 1.42 -3.87 -11.94
C ILE A 86 0.86 -4.10 -13.36
N PRO A 87 0.26 -5.28 -13.66
CA PRO A 87 -0.37 -5.54 -14.94
C PRO A 87 -1.45 -4.49 -15.25
N ARG A 88 -1.53 -4.00 -16.49
CA ARG A 88 -2.51 -2.97 -16.89
C ARG A 88 -3.34 -3.38 -18.11
N ARG A 89 -4.57 -2.88 -18.19
CA ARG A 89 -5.44 -2.89 -19.39
C ARG A 89 -6.20 -1.58 -19.51
N ALA A 90 -6.63 -1.24 -20.72
CA ALA A 90 -7.41 -0.02 -20.96
C ALA A 90 -8.76 -0.01 -20.22
N HIS A 91 -9.40 -1.18 -20.09
CA HIS A 91 -10.71 -1.31 -19.46
C HIS A 91 -10.77 -2.52 -18.51
N MET A 92 -11.59 -2.38 -17.46
CA MET A 92 -11.96 -3.49 -16.58
C MET A 92 -13.04 -4.36 -17.24
N GLU A 93 -13.13 -5.64 -16.87
CA GLU A 93 -14.23 -6.52 -17.36
C GLU A 93 -15.55 -6.24 -16.65
N CYS A 94 -15.48 -5.66 -15.46
CA CYS A 94 -16.64 -5.15 -14.75
C CYS A 94 -16.96 -3.72 -15.19
N GLN A 95 -18.21 -3.32 -14.96
CA GLN A 95 -18.63 -1.93 -15.05
C GLN A 95 -18.53 -1.28 -13.68
N SER A 96 -17.94 -0.09 -13.63
CA SER A 96 -18.06 0.86 -12.52
C SER A 96 -19.51 1.21 -12.22
N TYR A 97 -19.76 1.81 -11.06
CA TYR A 97 -21.06 2.33 -10.69
C TYR A 97 -21.61 3.29 -11.76
N HIS A 98 -20.78 4.19 -12.28
CA HIS A 98 -21.20 5.18 -13.28
C HIS A 98 -21.51 4.55 -14.63
N GLU A 99 -20.69 3.61 -15.09
CA GLU A 99 -20.94 2.88 -16.34
C GLU A 99 -22.25 2.11 -16.29
N LYS A 100 -22.58 1.49 -15.15
CA LYS A 100 -23.90 0.84 -14.94
C LYS A 100 -25.07 1.82 -15.02
N ASN A 101 -24.82 3.10 -14.75
CA ASN A 101 -25.80 4.18 -14.82
C ASN A 101 -25.68 5.01 -16.11
N ASN A 102 -25.01 4.48 -17.15
CA ASN A 102 -24.83 5.11 -18.46
C ASN A 102 -24.08 6.46 -18.42
N VAL A 103 -23.18 6.63 -17.46
CA VAL A 103 -22.26 7.78 -17.38
C VAL A 103 -20.85 7.28 -17.69
N THR A 104 -20.25 7.78 -18.77
CA THR A 104 -18.87 7.46 -19.12
C THR A 104 -17.88 8.21 -18.23
N PHE A 105 -16.63 7.73 -18.16
CA PHE A 105 -15.58 8.40 -17.39
C PHE A 105 -15.36 9.85 -17.84
N ASP A 106 -15.37 10.13 -19.14
CA ASP A 106 -15.21 11.49 -19.67
C ASP A 106 -16.36 12.42 -19.25
N GLN A 107 -17.58 11.89 -19.15
CA GLN A 107 -18.74 12.67 -18.70
C GLN A 107 -18.62 13.10 -17.24
N LEU A 108 -17.82 12.42 -16.40
CA LEU A 108 -17.59 12.80 -15.00
C LEU A 108 -17.02 14.22 -14.88
N TRP A 109 -16.23 14.67 -15.85
CA TRP A 109 -15.67 16.02 -15.89
C TRP A 109 -16.72 17.12 -16.04
N SER A 110 -17.91 16.80 -16.56
CA SER A 110 -19.00 17.77 -16.73
C SER A 110 -19.75 18.10 -15.44
N TYR A 111 -19.55 17.30 -14.38
CA TYR A 111 -20.16 17.53 -13.08
C TYR A 111 -19.33 18.52 -12.25
N PRO A 112 -19.95 19.24 -11.29
CA PRO A 112 -19.24 20.16 -10.41
C PRO A 112 -18.09 19.48 -9.67
N PRO A 113 -16.93 20.16 -9.51
CA PRO A 113 -15.80 19.63 -8.73
C PRO A 113 -16.15 19.26 -7.30
N THR A 114 -15.29 18.45 -6.68
CA THR A 114 -15.44 17.97 -5.31
C THR A 114 -14.29 18.38 -4.42
N LYS A 115 -14.60 18.49 -3.12
CA LYS A 115 -13.61 18.63 -2.05
C LYS A 115 -13.61 17.40 -1.15
N VAL A 116 -12.51 16.68 -1.07
CA VAL A 116 -12.39 15.42 -0.34
C VAL A 116 -11.25 15.50 0.68
N LEU A 117 -11.50 15.07 1.92
CA LEU A 117 -10.44 14.80 2.89
C LEU A 117 -10.26 13.28 3.03
N VAL A 118 -9.04 12.78 2.87
CA VAL A 118 -8.70 11.36 3.05
C VAL A 118 -7.91 11.18 4.36
N GLY A 119 -8.52 10.53 5.35
CA GLY A 119 -7.85 10.04 6.54
C GLY A 119 -7.17 8.71 6.27
N ILE A 120 -5.84 8.69 6.33
CA ILE A 120 -5.02 7.50 6.13
C ILE A 120 -4.74 6.89 7.50
N PHE A 121 -5.30 5.73 7.78
CA PHE A 121 -5.12 5.02 9.04
C PHE A 121 -3.75 4.38 9.08
N THR A 122 -2.99 4.72 10.12
CA THR A 122 -1.59 4.31 10.28
C THR A 122 -1.21 4.26 11.76
N THR A 123 -0.03 3.77 12.09
CA THR A 123 0.45 3.57 13.46
C THR A 123 1.76 4.31 13.69
N ALA A 124 2.09 4.65 14.94
CA ALA A 124 3.28 5.45 15.23
C ALA A 124 4.59 4.90 14.61
N ASN A 125 4.73 3.57 14.52
CA ASN A 125 5.91 2.85 14.06
C ASN A 125 6.08 2.76 12.53
N THR A 126 5.11 3.15 11.71
CA THR A 126 5.18 3.08 10.24
C THR A 126 5.61 4.42 9.61
N PHE A 127 6.68 5.03 10.13
CA PHE A 127 7.18 6.32 9.66
C PHE A 127 7.57 6.30 8.18
N GLU A 128 8.29 5.28 7.75
CA GLU A 128 8.78 5.12 6.38
C GLU A 128 7.60 5.02 5.39
N ARG A 129 6.55 4.25 5.74
CA ARG A 129 5.31 4.20 4.96
C ARG A 129 4.65 5.57 4.83
N ARG A 130 4.54 6.32 5.93
CA ARG A 130 3.99 7.68 5.88
C ARG A 130 4.83 8.59 5.00
N GLN A 131 6.16 8.52 5.08
CA GLN A 131 7.05 9.31 4.22
C GLN A 131 6.86 8.98 2.73
N LEU A 132 6.71 7.70 2.40
CA LEU A 132 6.39 7.25 1.05
C LEU A 132 5.05 7.84 0.57
N LEU A 133 3.96 7.60 1.32
CA LEU A 133 2.63 8.10 0.98
C LEU A 133 2.58 9.63 0.89
N ARG A 134 3.25 10.33 1.81
CA ARG A 134 3.37 11.79 1.81
C ARG A 134 4.03 12.30 0.54
N THR A 135 5.02 11.60 0.02
CA THR A 135 5.69 11.94 -1.24
C THR A 135 4.74 11.76 -2.43
N LEU A 136 4.07 10.61 -2.50
CA LEU A 136 3.13 10.28 -3.58
C LEU A 136 1.92 11.21 -3.59
N TYR A 137 1.29 11.43 -2.44
CA TYR A 137 0.08 12.26 -2.34
C TYR A 137 0.37 13.74 -2.50
N LYS A 138 1.53 14.25 -2.09
CA LYS A 138 1.93 15.63 -2.43
C LYS A 138 2.14 15.82 -3.93
N ALA A 139 2.75 14.85 -4.61
CA ALA A 139 2.86 14.89 -6.08
C ALA A 139 1.47 14.85 -6.73
N ALA A 140 0.60 13.93 -6.30
CA ALA A 140 -0.77 13.83 -6.80
C ALA A 140 -1.57 15.13 -6.61
N GLN A 141 -1.42 15.81 -5.46
CA GLN A 141 -2.05 17.11 -5.21
C GLN A 141 -1.62 18.20 -6.20
N THR A 142 -0.37 18.18 -6.67
CA THR A 142 0.10 19.15 -7.68
C THR A 142 -0.44 18.88 -9.09
N GLU A 143 -0.97 17.68 -9.34
CA GLU A 143 -1.49 17.25 -10.63
C GLU A 143 -3.04 17.27 -10.70
N LEU A 144 -3.71 17.58 -9.59
CA LEU A 144 -5.18 17.70 -9.54
C LEU A 144 -5.70 18.78 -10.50
N LYS A 145 -6.84 18.50 -11.11
CA LYS A 145 -7.55 19.41 -12.01
C LYS A 145 -8.95 19.69 -11.46
N ASP A 146 -9.22 20.95 -11.17
CA ASP A 146 -10.47 21.52 -10.64
C ASP A 146 -10.94 21.00 -9.26
N ASP A 147 -10.64 19.75 -8.90
CA ASP A 147 -10.96 19.14 -7.61
C ASP A 147 -9.95 19.47 -6.52
N TRP A 148 -10.37 19.34 -5.27
CA TRP A 148 -9.51 19.43 -4.09
C TRP A 148 -9.52 18.10 -3.33
N VAL A 149 -8.36 17.49 -3.17
CA VAL A 149 -8.19 16.29 -2.34
C VAL A 149 -7.05 16.53 -1.36
N ASP A 150 -7.38 16.54 -0.08
CA ASP A 150 -6.41 16.61 1.01
C ASP A 150 -6.27 15.27 1.71
N PHE A 151 -5.15 15.09 2.42
CA PHE A 151 -4.94 13.91 3.24
C PHE A 151 -4.40 14.26 4.63
N LYS A 152 -4.71 13.38 5.59
CA LYS A 152 -4.14 13.40 6.94
C LYS A 152 -3.83 11.98 7.39
N PHE A 153 -2.69 11.79 8.04
CA PHE A 153 -2.37 10.54 8.72
C PHE A 153 -3.06 10.50 10.08
N ILE A 154 -3.81 9.43 10.34
CA ILE A 154 -4.66 9.29 11.52
C ILE A 154 -4.07 8.24 12.45
N ILE A 155 -3.71 8.68 13.65
CA ILE A 155 -3.01 7.87 14.66
C ILE A 155 -3.67 8.15 16.02
N GLY A 156 -3.90 7.12 16.83
CA GLY A 156 -4.14 7.25 18.26
C GLY A 156 -2.85 7.54 19.04
N ARG A 157 -2.98 7.77 20.33
CA ARG A 157 -1.84 7.92 21.23
C ARG A 157 -1.04 6.59 21.29
N PRO A 158 0.30 6.64 21.13
CA PRO A 158 1.14 5.48 21.35
C PRO A 158 0.86 4.82 22.71
N LYS A 159 0.92 3.49 22.76
CA LYS A 159 0.65 2.70 23.96
C LYS A 159 1.76 2.92 24.99
N PRO A 160 1.50 3.52 26.17
CA PRO A 160 2.55 3.89 27.11
C PRO A 160 3.45 2.73 27.54
N ASP A 161 2.87 1.52 27.66
CA ASP A 161 3.56 0.33 28.16
C ASP A 161 4.25 -0.49 27.04
N GLN A 162 3.95 -0.21 25.77
CA GLN A 162 4.47 -0.99 24.63
C GLN A 162 5.39 -0.16 23.73
N ASP A 163 5.12 1.14 23.59
CA ASP A 163 5.84 2.01 22.68
C ASP A 163 6.97 2.77 23.37
N SER A 164 8.18 2.61 22.83
CA SER A 164 9.38 3.23 23.40
C SER A 164 9.28 4.77 23.49
N PRO A 165 9.91 5.42 24.49
CA PRO A 165 10.01 6.88 24.54
C PRO A 165 10.63 7.50 23.28
N LEU A 166 11.53 6.76 22.60
CA LEU A 166 12.11 7.18 21.33
C LEU A 166 11.07 7.24 20.21
N LEU A 167 10.14 6.27 20.15
CA LEU A 167 9.06 6.28 19.16
C LEU A 167 8.13 7.48 19.35
N GLN A 168 7.78 7.77 20.60
CA GLN A 168 6.95 8.94 20.94
C GLN A 168 7.64 10.25 20.56
N LEU A 169 8.95 10.36 20.78
CA LEU A 169 9.73 11.54 20.37
C LEU A 169 9.77 11.67 18.84
N LYS A 170 10.03 10.58 18.11
CA LYS A 170 10.03 10.57 16.64
C LYS A 170 8.69 11.06 16.08
N LEU A 171 7.58 10.56 16.62
CA LEU A 171 6.25 10.98 16.20
C LEU A 171 5.98 12.47 16.49
N LYS A 172 6.37 12.97 17.66
CA LYS A 172 6.25 14.41 18.00
C LYS A 172 7.05 15.29 17.03
N VAL A 173 8.26 14.88 16.68
CA VAL A 173 9.10 15.59 15.69
C VAL A 173 8.47 15.55 14.30
N GLU A 174 7.96 14.40 13.86
CA GLU A 174 7.23 14.26 12.59
C GLU A 174 6.01 15.20 12.54
N GLN A 175 5.18 15.19 13.59
CA GLN A 175 4.02 16.09 13.71
C GLN A 175 4.42 17.57 13.60
N ALA A 176 5.52 17.94 14.25
CA ALA A 176 6.03 19.31 14.21
C ALA A 176 6.51 19.71 12.81
N ALA A 177 7.14 18.79 12.08
CA ALA A 177 7.70 19.04 10.76
C ALA A 177 6.66 19.11 9.64
N PHE A 178 5.68 18.20 9.62
CA PHE A 178 4.82 18.01 8.44
C PHE A 178 3.39 18.51 8.59
N LYS A 179 2.87 18.67 9.82
CA LYS A 179 1.51 19.20 10.09
C LYS A 179 0.37 18.43 9.40
N ASP A 180 0.61 17.17 9.05
CA ASP A 180 -0.33 16.29 8.35
C ASP A 180 -0.71 15.05 9.17
N VAL A 181 -0.25 14.95 10.42
CA VAL A 181 -0.61 13.88 11.36
C VAL A 181 -1.62 14.41 12.37
N VAL A 182 -2.79 13.76 12.42
CA VAL A 182 -3.83 13.96 13.42
C VAL A 182 -3.68 12.88 14.48
N MET A 183 -3.42 13.31 15.72
CA MET A 183 -3.38 12.42 16.87
C MET A 183 -4.72 12.45 17.59
N LEU A 184 -5.44 11.34 17.55
CA LEU A 184 -6.73 11.16 18.22
C LEU A 184 -6.52 10.94 19.72
N ASP A 185 -7.47 11.38 20.55
CA ASP A 185 -7.41 11.21 22.00
C ASP A 185 -7.89 9.83 22.48
N ILE A 186 -7.35 8.79 21.86
CA ILE A 186 -7.54 7.39 22.24
C ILE A 186 -6.19 6.70 22.27
N VAL A 187 -6.10 5.56 22.94
CA VAL A 187 -4.92 4.70 22.80
C VAL A 187 -4.98 4.02 21.42
N GLU A 188 -3.87 3.99 20.70
CA GLU A 188 -3.78 3.41 19.35
C GLU A 188 -4.33 1.98 19.31
N ASN A 189 -5.35 1.78 18.48
CA ASN A 189 -6.06 0.54 18.27
C ASN A 189 -6.78 0.61 16.91
N LEU A 190 -7.25 -0.53 16.40
CA LEU A 190 -8.10 -0.55 15.22
C LEU A 190 -9.60 -0.57 15.59
N ASN A 191 -9.97 -1.42 16.56
CA ASN A 191 -11.35 -1.88 16.79
C ASN A 191 -12.00 -1.35 18.08
N GLU A 192 -11.35 -0.42 18.77
CA GLU A 192 -11.81 0.22 20.01
C GLU A 192 -11.97 1.74 19.78
N GLY A 193 -12.67 2.11 18.71
CA GLY A 193 -13.16 3.46 18.47
C GLY A 193 -12.32 4.37 17.58
N LYS A 194 -11.26 3.89 16.91
CA LYS A 194 -10.44 4.75 16.03
C LYS A 194 -11.23 5.38 14.87
N ILE A 195 -12.11 4.61 14.22
CA ILE A 195 -12.98 5.13 13.15
C ILE A 195 -14.00 6.15 13.67
N TYR A 196 -14.56 5.93 14.86
CA TYR A 196 -15.45 6.87 15.52
C TYR A 196 -14.73 8.20 15.79
N GLU A 197 -13.59 8.16 16.48
CA GLU A 197 -12.85 9.37 16.85
C GLU A 197 -12.32 10.14 15.64
N TYR A 198 -11.94 9.44 14.56
CA TYR A 198 -11.57 10.08 13.31
C TYR A 198 -12.73 10.89 12.72
N PHE A 199 -13.89 10.27 12.50
CA PHE A 199 -15.05 10.99 11.95
C PHE A 199 -15.58 12.04 12.92
N ARG A 200 -15.47 11.81 14.23
CA ARG A 200 -15.79 12.81 15.24
C ARG A 200 -14.89 14.02 15.15
N TRP A 201 -13.57 13.84 15.09
CA TRP A 201 -12.61 14.92 14.88
C TRP A 201 -12.89 15.69 13.59
N ALA A 202 -13.11 14.99 12.48
CA ALA A 202 -13.39 15.61 11.18
C ALA A 202 -14.69 16.42 11.21
N GLY A 203 -15.78 15.85 11.74
CA GLY A 203 -17.09 16.50 11.83
C GLY A 203 -17.09 17.73 12.74
N LEU A 204 -16.31 17.70 13.83
CA LEU A 204 -16.15 18.86 14.71
C LEU A 204 -15.24 19.94 14.12
N THR A 205 -14.18 19.55 13.40
CA THR A 205 -13.21 20.47 12.77
C THR A 205 -13.80 21.21 11.57
N TYR A 206 -14.55 20.49 10.73
CA TYR A 206 -15.12 20.98 9.47
C TYR A 206 -16.65 21.16 9.54
N ASN A 207 -17.11 21.71 10.67
CA ASN A 207 -18.52 22.04 10.88
C ASN A 207 -18.97 23.26 10.04
N GLU A 208 -20.28 23.53 10.02
CA GLU A 208 -20.88 24.60 9.19
C GLU A 208 -20.39 26.01 9.52
N ASN A 209 -19.87 26.24 10.72
CA ASN A 209 -19.34 27.53 11.13
C ASN A 209 -17.90 27.76 10.62
N ASN A 210 -17.26 26.73 10.05
CA ASN A 210 -15.91 26.82 9.47
C ASN A 210 -15.98 26.78 7.93
N THR A 211 -16.33 27.93 7.33
CA THR A 211 -16.59 28.04 5.88
C THR A 211 -15.32 28.04 5.01
N VAL A 212 -14.14 28.17 5.61
CA VAL A 212 -12.87 28.32 4.87
C VAL A 212 -12.34 26.98 4.34
N GLU A 213 -12.67 25.86 5.00
CA GLU A 213 -12.15 24.52 4.68
C GLU A 213 -13.26 23.46 4.61
N GLN A 214 -14.43 23.80 4.07
CA GLN A 214 -15.53 22.84 3.98
C GLN A 214 -15.25 21.79 2.90
N TYR A 215 -15.16 20.52 3.32
CA TYR A 215 -15.14 19.35 2.44
C TYR A 215 -16.57 18.89 2.12
N ASP A 216 -16.74 18.33 0.93
CA ASP A 216 -17.96 17.62 0.52
C ASP A 216 -17.99 16.21 1.12
N TYR A 217 -16.82 15.57 1.13
CA TYR A 217 -16.65 14.16 1.48
C TYR A 217 -15.45 13.97 2.41
N ILE A 218 -15.61 13.06 3.36
CA ILE A 218 -14.53 12.59 4.24
C ILE A 218 -14.38 11.09 4.00
N ALA A 219 -13.15 10.66 3.71
CA ALA A 219 -12.81 9.28 3.38
C ALA A 219 -11.85 8.69 4.40
N LYS A 220 -11.95 7.37 4.65
CA LYS A 220 -10.95 6.56 5.33
C LYS A 220 -10.31 5.61 4.33
N ALA A 221 -8.99 5.48 4.40
CA ALA A 221 -8.20 4.46 3.72
C ALA A 221 -7.10 3.94 4.65
N ASP A 222 -6.61 2.73 4.41
CA ASP A 222 -5.48 2.16 5.14
C ASP A 222 -4.13 2.62 4.57
N ASP A 223 -3.07 2.58 5.37
CA ASP A 223 -1.72 2.97 4.91
C ASP A 223 -1.06 1.96 3.96
N ASP A 224 -1.71 0.82 3.69
CA ASP A 224 -1.39 -0.12 2.60
C ASP A 224 -2.35 0.01 1.40
N ALA A 225 -3.14 1.09 1.34
CA ALA A 225 -3.93 1.47 0.19
C ALA A 225 -3.33 2.68 -0.55
N TYR A 226 -3.11 2.53 -1.86
CA TYR A 226 -2.89 3.67 -2.75
C TYR A 226 -4.22 4.18 -3.29
N VAL A 227 -4.55 5.44 -3.02
CA VAL A 227 -5.75 6.10 -3.53
C VAL A 227 -5.38 7.08 -4.65
N HIS A 228 -5.90 6.86 -5.85
CA HIS A 228 -5.71 7.79 -6.96
C HIS A 228 -6.65 8.99 -6.80
N PHE A 229 -6.12 10.12 -6.31
CA PHE A 229 -6.93 11.30 -5.92
C PHE A 229 -7.85 11.84 -7.03
N GLN A 230 -7.34 12.04 -8.25
CA GLN A 230 -8.18 12.56 -9.34
C GLN A 230 -9.33 11.59 -9.70
N ASN A 231 -9.04 10.29 -9.78
CA ASN A 231 -10.06 9.27 -10.08
C ASN A 231 -11.08 9.16 -8.96
N LEU A 232 -10.66 9.24 -7.70
CA LEU A 232 -11.59 9.33 -6.55
C LEU A 232 -12.52 10.53 -6.71
N ALA A 233 -11.96 11.73 -6.88
CA ALA A 233 -12.73 12.96 -7.00
C ALA A 233 -13.73 12.91 -8.17
N LEU A 234 -13.29 12.49 -9.37
CA LEU A 234 -14.17 12.34 -10.54
C LEU A 234 -15.33 11.38 -10.29
N ASN A 235 -15.08 10.24 -9.64
CA ASN A 235 -16.12 9.28 -9.33
C ASN A 235 -17.08 9.78 -8.24
N LEU A 236 -16.70 10.77 -7.43
CA LEU A 236 -17.58 11.40 -6.45
C LEU A 236 -18.38 12.59 -7.04
N ARG A 237 -17.90 13.25 -8.11
CA ARG A 237 -18.54 14.46 -8.67
C ARG A 237 -20.05 14.31 -8.91
N PRO A 238 -20.56 13.23 -9.56
CA PRO A 238 -21.98 13.09 -9.85
C PRO A 238 -22.83 12.66 -8.65
N LEU A 239 -22.21 12.24 -7.55
CA LEU A 239 -22.90 11.64 -6.41
C LEU A 239 -23.49 12.72 -5.48
N SER A 240 -24.47 12.32 -4.67
CA SER A 240 -25.06 13.21 -3.66
C SER A 240 -24.00 13.70 -2.67
N ARG A 241 -24.05 14.99 -2.35
CA ARG A 241 -23.26 15.63 -1.28
C ARG A 241 -23.90 15.46 0.11
N GLU A 242 -25.05 14.79 0.16
CA GLU A 242 -25.80 14.49 1.37
C GLU A 242 -26.03 12.98 1.49
N LYS A 243 -25.91 12.48 2.73
CA LYS A 243 -26.18 11.09 3.12
C LYS A 243 -25.48 10.02 2.28
N LEU A 244 -24.31 10.33 1.72
CA LEU A 244 -23.51 9.39 0.93
C LEU A 244 -22.80 8.38 1.86
N TYR A 245 -22.79 7.13 1.43
CA TYR A 245 -21.88 6.09 1.92
C TYR A 245 -21.34 5.31 0.72
N TYR A 246 -20.05 5.47 0.42
CA TYR A 246 -19.42 4.98 -0.81
C TYR A 246 -18.17 4.16 -0.51
N GLY A 247 -17.96 3.07 -1.26
CA GLY A 247 -16.75 2.25 -1.14
C GLY A 247 -16.90 0.88 -1.79
N TYR A 248 -15.99 -0.03 -1.44
CA TYR A 248 -16.07 -1.42 -1.88
C TYR A 248 -17.03 -2.20 -0.97
N TYR A 249 -18.22 -2.52 -1.45
CA TYR A 249 -19.25 -3.14 -0.63
C TYR A 249 -19.06 -4.65 -0.52
N ILE A 250 -19.12 -5.20 0.70
CA ILE A 250 -19.24 -6.64 0.93
C ILE A 250 -20.53 -6.99 1.68
N PRO A 251 -21.35 -7.91 1.14
CA PRO A 251 -22.49 -8.44 1.88
C PRO A 251 -22.02 -9.42 2.95
N VAL A 252 -22.52 -9.29 4.17
CA VAL A 252 -22.31 -10.25 5.26
C VAL A 252 -23.48 -11.21 5.34
N HIS A 253 -24.71 -10.69 5.28
CA HIS A 253 -25.94 -11.46 5.14
C HIS A 253 -27.00 -10.64 4.37
N GLU A 254 -28.17 -11.21 4.09
CA GLU A 254 -29.21 -10.58 3.25
C GLU A 254 -29.60 -9.15 3.66
N LYS A 255 -29.44 -8.84 4.94
CA LYS A 255 -29.81 -7.58 5.56
C LYS A 255 -28.64 -6.75 6.04
N PHE A 256 -27.38 -7.15 5.84
CA PHE A 256 -26.25 -6.36 6.32
C PHE A 256 -25.02 -6.55 5.44
N GLY A 257 -24.35 -5.44 5.18
CA GLY A 257 -23.06 -5.37 4.51
C GLY A 257 -22.45 -4.01 4.80
N PHE A 258 -21.18 -3.86 4.45
CA PHE A 258 -20.40 -2.66 4.77
C PHE A 258 -19.37 -2.38 3.69
N MET A 259 -18.81 -1.17 3.69
CA MET A 259 -17.69 -0.82 2.82
C MET A 259 -16.38 -1.25 3.48
N THR A 260 -15.53 -1.98 2.75
CA THR A 260 -14.26 -2.48 3.31
C THR A 260 -13.24 -1.36 3.54
N GLY A 261 -12.21 -1.68 4.33
CA GLY A 261 -11.13 -0.76 4.69
C GLY A 261 -10.25 -0.27 3.54
N MET A 262 -10.46 -0.80 2.32
CA MET A 262 -9.81 -0.32 1.10
C MET A 262 -10.02 1.18 0.90
N LEU A 263 -11.27 1.60 1.01
CA LEU A 263 -11.71 2.99 0.97
C LEU A 263 -13.17 3.05 1.38
N GLU A 264 -13.45 3.89 2.36
CA GLU A 264 -14.79 4.20 2.83
C GLU A 264 -14.99 5.72 2.77
N VAL A 265 -16.07 6.19 2.16
CA VAL A 265 -16.35 7.62 1.96
C VAL A 265 -17.73 7.97 2.49
N LEU A 266 -17.80 9.02 3.32
CA LEU A 266 -19.02 9.61 3.82
C LEU A 266 -19.15 11.05 3.31
N SER A 267 -20.38 11.49 3.06
CA SER A 267 -20.64 12.92 2.92
C SER A 267 -20.48 13.64 4.26
N ILE A 268 -20.12 14.93 4.20
CA ILE A 268 -19.80 15.70 5.40
C ILE A 268 -20.96 15.79 6.41
N ASP A 269 -22.22 15.74 5.96
CA ASP A 269 -23.40 15.70 6.82
C ASP A 269 -23.49 14.38 7.62
N HIS A 270 -23.18 13.24 7.01
CA HIS A 270 -23.07 11.97 7.72
C HIS A 270 -21.95 12.01 8.76
N VAL A 271 -20.81 12.61 8.43
CA VAL A 271 -19.68 12.75 9.36
C VAL A 271 -20.05 13.64 10.56
N ARG A 272 -20.79 14.73 10.33
CA ARG A 272 -21.33 15.60 11.39
C ARG A 272 -22.38 14.90 12.24
N TRP A 273 -23.20 14.04 11.64
CA TRP A 273 -24.12 13.19 12.39
C TRP A 273 -23.34 12.20 13.27
N VAL A 274 -22.32 11.53 12.72
CA VAL A 274 -21.47 10.61 13.50
C VAL A 274 -20.79 11.32 14.67
N SER A 275 -20.37 12.57 14.51
CA SER A 275 -19.66 13.32 15.56
C SER A 275 -20.53 13.76 16.74
N THR A 276 -21.86 13.74 16.60
CA THR A 276 -22.80 14.30 17.58
C THR A 276 -23.90 13.35 18.03
N ALA A 277 -24.12 12.24 17.31
CA ALA A 277 -25.19 11.30 17.62
C ALA A 277 -24.82 10.30 18.73
N ASP A 278 -25.80 10.01 19.59
CA ASP A 278 -25.72 9.00 20.64
C ASP A 278 -25.38 7.58 20.13
N ILE A 279 -25.84 7.22 18.93
CA ILE A 279 -25.73 5.86 18.39
C ILE A 279 -24.26 5.47 18.19
N PRO A 280 -23.47 6.21 17.38
CA PRO A 280 -22.03 6.01 17.28
C PRO A 280 -21.32 6.06 18.64
N GLU A 281 -21.61 7.06 19.49
CA GLU A 281 -20.94 7.26 20.77
C GLU A 281 -21.09 6.04 21.71
N LYS A 282 -22.24 5.37 21.68
CA LYS A 282 -22.54 4.22 22.56
C LYS A 282 -22.11 2.88 21.98
N SER A 283 -21.63 2.84 20.74
CA SER A 283 -21.27 1.59 20.04
C SER A 283 -19.97 1.77 19.25
N ILE A 284 -18.83 1.90 19.94
CA ILE A 284 -17.53 2.18 19.31
C ILE A 284 -16.60 0.95 19.20
N ILE A 285 -17.00 -0.19 19.75
CA ILE A 285 -16.18 -1.40 19.82
C ILE A 285 -16.65 -2.41 18.78
N GLY A 286 -15.75 -2.80 17.87
CA GLY A 286 -16.00 -3.79 16.82
C GLY A 286 -15.07 -3.60 15.61
N PRO A 287 -15.18 -4.46 14.58
CA PRO A 287 -14.46 -4.29 13.33
C PRO A 287 -14.82 -2.93 12.71
N GLU A 288 -13.82 -2.07 12.54
CA GLU A 288 -13.96 -0.66 12.22
C GLU A 288 -14.79 -0.40 10.97
N ASP A 289 -14.56 -1.18 9.91
CA ASP A 289 -15.26 -1.06 8.63
C ASP A 289 -16.77 -1.38 8.76
N ALA A 290 -17.13 -2.27 9.68
CA ALA A 290 -18.53 -2.65 9.92
C ALA A 290 -19.27 -1.66 10.84
N MET A 291 -18.54 -0.93 11.69
CA MET A 291 -19.14 -0.03 12.67
C MET A 291 -19.91 1.11 12.01
N VAL A 292 -19.34 1.70 10.95
CA VAL A 292 -19.95 2.82 10.23
C VAL A 292 -21.27 2.40 9.58
N ALA A 293 -21.26 1.28 8.86
CA ALA A 293 -22.48 0.70 8.28
C ALA A 293 -23.55 0.42 9.35
N GLN A 294 -23.15 -0.13 10.51
CA GLN A 294 -24.05 -0.39 11.62
C GLN A 294 -24.67 0.90 12.17
N TRP A 295 -23.90 1.96 12.38
CA TRP A 295 -24.42 3.23 12.87
C TRP A 295 -25.40 3.86 11.90
N LEU A 296 -25.05 3.91 10.62
CA LEU A 296 -25.91 4.47 9.58
C LEU A 296 -27.22 3.68 9.45
N GLU A 297 -27.18 2.35 9.60
CA GLU A 297 -28.39 1.52 9.65
C GLU A 297 -29.27 1.84 10.86
N LEU A 298 -28.69 1.89 12.06
CA LEU A 298 -29.42 2.21 13.29
C LEU A 298 -29.96 3.66 13.29
N GLY A 299 -29.26 4.57 12.62
CA GLY A 299 -29.68 5.95 12.40
C GLY A 299 -30.79 6.13 11.36
N GLY A 300 -31.20 5.06 10.67
CA GLY A 300 -32.24 5.10 9.64
C GLY A 300 -31.76 5.63 8.28
N TRP A 301 -30.46 5.66 8.04
CA TRP A 301 -29.84 6.19 6.80
C TRP A 301 -29.52 5.11 5.76
N LYS A 302 -29.92 3.88 6.04
CA LYS A 302 -29.73 2.76 5.14
C LYS A 302 -30.45 2.99 3.81
N PHE A 303 -29.78 2.69 2.70
CA PHE A 303 -30.31 2.77 1.33
C PHE A 303 -30.65 4.16 0.80
N VAL A 304 -30.22 5.25 1.46
CA VAL A 304 -30.43 6.61 0.90
C VAL A 304 -29.47 6.83 -0.28
N ASN A 305 -28.17 6.94 0.00
CA ASN A 305 -27.14 7.05 -1.04
C ASN A 305 -25.98 6.09 -0.72
N TRP A 306 -26.27 4.79 -0.58
CA TRP A 306 -25.26 3.75 -0.43
C TRP A 306 -24.80 3.30 -1.82
N ILE A 307 -23.57 3.68 -2.19
CA ILE A 307 -23.05 3.54 -3.55
C ILE A 307 -21.91 2.53 -3.55
N HIS A 308 -22.10 1.42 -4.26
CA HIS A 308 -21.17 0.30 -4.25
C HIS A 308 -20.26 0.38 -5.48
N GLU A 309 -18.98 0.69 -5.28
CA GLU A 309 -17.96 0.66 -6.33
C GLU A 309 -17.02 -0.53 -6.14
N ASN A 310 -17.41 -1.68 -6.68
CA ASN A 310 -16.66 -2.92 -6.58
C ASN A 310 -15.80 -3.21 -7.82
N CYS A 311 -15.77 -2.30 -8.80
CA CYS A 311 -15.01 -2.49 -10.02
C CYS A 311 -13.67 -1.74 -10.00
N LEU A 312 -13.65 -0.52 -9.47
CA LEU A 312 -12.47 0.36 -9.50
C LEU A 312 -11.67 0.38 -8.18
N LEU A 313 -12.13 -0.36 -7.16
CA LEU A 313 -11.46 -0.58 -5.88
C LEU A 313 -11.11 -2.07 -5.79
N TYR A 314 -9.83 -2.40 -5.65
CA TYR A 314 -9.39 -3.79 -5.58
C TYR A 314 -7.99 -3.95 -4.97
N GLU A 315 -7.65 -5.18 -4.61
CA GLU A 315 -6.29 -5.56 -4.18
C GLU A 315 -5.26 -5.33 -5.29
N ASP A 316 -4.00 -5.13 -4.91
CA ASP A 316 -2.86 -5.12 -5.83
C ASP A 316 -2.96 -6.31 -6.81
N PRO A 317 -3.04 -6.06 -8.13
CA PRO A 317 -3.14 -7.11 -9.13
C PRO A 317 -2.01 -8.15 -9.08
N ARG A 318 -0.85 -7.80 -8.53
CA ARG A 318 0.29 -8.71 -8.32
C ARG A 318 0.06 -9.69 -7.17
N SER A 319 -0.89 -9.40 -6.28
CA SER A 319 -1.20 -10.15 -5.07
C SER A 319 -2.61 -10.74 -5.15
N ASN A 320 -2.72 -12.04 -5.40
CA ASN A 320 -4.01 -12.75 -5.35
C ASN A 320 -4.47 -13.10 -3.93
N ALA A 321 -4.06 -12.30 -2.92
CA ALA A 321 -4.26 -12.59 -1.51
C ALA A 321 -5.74 -12.66 -1.10
N ASN A 322 -6.62 -11.89 -1.76
CA ASN A 322 -8.05 -11.91 -1.51
C ASN A 322 -8.86 -12.04 -2.82
N PRO A 323 -9.27 -13.27 -3.20
CA PRO A 323 -9.94 -13.53 -4.48
C PRO A 323 -11.24 -12.75 -4.70
N TRP A 324 -11.93 -12.30 -3.65
CA TRP A 324 -13.22 -11.63 -3.75
C TRP A 324 -13.11 -10.23 -4.36
N CYS A 325 -12.07 -9.51 -3.94
CA CYS A 325 -11.79 -8.14 -4.33
C CYS A 325 -10.52 -8.01 -5.17
N TRP A 326 -9.88 -9.11 -5.54
CA TRP A 326 -8.75 -9.10 -6.46
C TRP A 326 -9.20 -8.90 -7.91
N ARG A 327 -8.34 -8.24 -8.67
CA ARG A 327 -8.45 -8.09 -10.13
C ARG A 327 -7.11 -8.41 -10.78
N PRO A 328 -7.10 -9.09 -11.93
CA PRO A 328 -5.86 -9.50 -12.62
C PRO A 328 -5.06 -8.35 -13.24
N TRP A 329 -5.62 -7.13 -13.33
CA TRP A 329 -4.94 -5.96 -13.86
C TRP A 329 -5.55 -4.66 -13.33
N ALA A 330 -4.80 -3.58 -13.53
CA ALA A 330 -5.21 -2.22 -13.32
C ALA A 330 -5.81 -1.57 -14.58
N SER A 331 -6.72 -0.62 -14.41
CA SER A 331 -7.14 0.30 -15.48
C SER A 331 -6.71 1.75 -15.22
N PRO A 332 -6.70 2.64 -16.24
CA PRO A 332 -6.48 4.07 -16.02
C PRO A 332 -7.49 4.73 -15.08
N HIS A 333 -8.69 4.15 -14.93
CA HIS A 333 -9.77 4.67 -14.09
C HIS A 333 -9.75 4.10 -12.67
N THR A 334 -8.75 3.29 -12.31
CA THR A 334 -8.63 2.70 -10.97
C THR A 334 -8.62 3.77 -9.89
N ILE A 335 -9.40 3.55 -8.84
CA ILE A 335 -9.47 4.46 -7.70
C ILE A 335 -8.52 3.98 -6.59
N VAL A 336 -8.47 2.67 -6.31
CA VAL A 336 -7.67 2.13 -5.20
C VAL A 336 -6.90 0.87 -5.62
N PHE A 337 -5.62 0.81 -5.22
CA PHE A 337 -4.89 -0.45 -5.04
C PHE A 337 -4.71 -0.70 -3.55
N HIS A 338 -5.30 -1.79 -3.04
CA HIS A 338 -5.21 -2.18 -1.64
C HIS A 338 -4.16 -3.29 -1.42
N GLY A 339 -3.74 -3.50 -0.17
CA GLY A 339 -2.86 -4.62 0.18
C GLY A 339 -1.39 -4.42 -0.20
N MET A 340 -0.96 -3.17 -0.41
CA MET A 340 0.41 -2.78 -0.73
C MET A 340 1.30 -2.81 0.53
N LYS A 341 1.45 -3.98 1.13
CA LYS A 341 2.00 -4.15 2.50
C LYS A 341 3.50 -3.92 2.65
N VAL A 342 4.25 -3.89 1.56
CA VAL A 342 5.72 -3.83 1.59
C VAL A 342 6.21 -2.59 0.87
N ASP A 343 6.91 -1.71 1.59
CA ASP A 343 7.25 -0.35 1.12
C ASP A 343 8.01 -0.33 -0.21
N TRP A 344 9.01 -1.18 -0.39
CA TRP A 344 9.79 -1.21 -1.64
C TRP A 344 8.99 -1.75 -2.83
N LYS A 345 7.86 -2.43 -2.60
CA LYS A 345 6.98 -2.97 -3.67
C LYS A 345 6.05 -1.91 -4.26
N TRP A 346 6.07 -0.69 -3.72
CA TRP A 346 5.41 0.48 -4.30
C TRP A 346 6.20 1.06 -5.47
N ASP A 347 7.49 0.76 -5.56
CA ASP A 347 8.35 1.07 -6.68
C ASP A 347 8.32 -0.10 -7.68
N ALA A 348 7.66 0.05 -8.83
CA ALA A 348 7.88 -0.89 -9.93
C ALA A 348 9.06 -0.36 -10.74
N LYS A 349 10.10 -1.20 -10.78
CA LYS A 349 11.44 -0.93 -11.30
C LYS A 349 11.55 -0.59 -12.79
N ASP A 350 10.44 -0.33 -13.49
CA ASP A 350 10.46 0.08 -14.89
C ASP A 350 9.98 1.52 -15.05
N ASN A 351 10.74 2.26 -15.85
CA ASN A 351 10.88 3.72 -15.97
C ASN A 351 9.64 4.50 -16.48
N THR A 352 8.46 4.11 -16.04
CA THR A 352 7.18 4.84 -16.12
C THR A 352 6.48 4.62 -14.80
N THR A 353 6.66 5.59 -13.92
CA THR A 353 6.25 5.63 -12.52
C THR A 353 4.90 4.97 -12.28
N VAL A 354 4.85 3.99 -11.37
CA VAL A 354 3.67 3.18 -11.00
C VAL A 354 2.44 4.01 -10.68
N ILE A 355 2.63 5.26 -10.28
CA ILE A 355 1.61 6.11 -9.67
C ILE A 355 1.60 7.54 -10.25
N LEU A 356 2.61 7.97 -11.02
CA LEU A 356 2.77 9.39 -11.43
C LEU A 356 2.70 9.68 -12.93
N THR A 357 2.36 8.71 -13.79
CA THR A 357 2.18 9.02 -15.22
C THR A 357 0.96 8.32 -15.82
N ASN A 358 -0.11 9.08 -16.01
CA ASN A 358 -1.25 8.74 -16.87
C ASN A 358 -0.96 8.96 -18.37
N SER A 359 0.31 9.02 -18.80
CA SER A 359 0.61 9.07 -20.23
C SER A 359 0.61 7.68 -20.84
N ILE A 360 -0.58 7.15 -21.14
CA ILE A 360 -0.69 6.18 -22.24
C ILE A 360 -0.51 7.01 -23.52
N ASN A 361 0.61 6.82 -24.20
CA ASN A 361 0.73 7.25 -25.58
C ASN A 361 -0.35 6.51 -26.37
N ASN A 362 -1.25 7.27 -27.00
CA ASN A 362 -2.12 6.75 -28.05
C ASN A 362 -1.24 6.33 -29.23
N GLU A 363 -0.65 5.15 -29.17
CA GLU A 363 -0.20 4.43 -30.36
C GLU A 363 -1.36 3.58 -30.89
N ASP A 364 -2.44 4.26 -31.30
CA ASP A 364 -3.28 3.69 -32.35
C ASP A 364 -2.54 3.85 -33.66
N GLY A 365 -1.79 2.80 -33.99
CA GLY A 365 -1.30 2.55 -35.33
C GLY A 365 -2.47 2.50 -36.30
N ASN A 366 -2.64 3.59 -37.05
CA ASN A 366 -3.32 3.56 -38.34
C ASN A 366 -2.54 2.63 -39.28
N GLU A 367 -2.91 1.37 -39.32
CA GLU A 367 -2.79 0.54 -40.52
C GLU A 367 -4.18 0.17 -41.02
N LYS A 368 -4.78 1.06 -41.82
CA LYS A 368 -5.24 0.77 -43.19
C LYS A 368 -5.73 2.01 -43.91
#